data_AF-A0A933T1Z4-F1
#
_entry.id   AF-A0A933T1Z4-F1
#
_cell.length_a   1.000
_cell.length_b   1.000
_cell.length_c   1.000
_cell.angle_alpha   90.00
_cell.angle_beta   90.00
_cell.angle_gamma   90.00
#
_symmetry.space_group_name_H-M   'P 1'
#
loop_
_entity.id
_entity.type
_entity.pdbx_description
1 polymer ?
#
loop_
_entity_poly.entity_id
_entity_poly.type
_entity_poly.pdbx_seq_one_letter_code
_entity_poly.pdbx_strand_id
1 'polypeptide(L)'
;NGNLLATWDVFVMVGKLMSKLSRVLFVIADRRFNADGDEEFLYNKAHVLTDPIPRNFINAFKAGKVGIDLRMHLKESGSVRNRGTAFRIKEIDLWDLYSNIRNLGI
;
A
#
# COMPACT_ATOMS: atom_id res chain seq x y z
N ASN A 1 21.42 -21.30 10.59
CA ASN A 1 22.06 -19.99 10.87
C ASN A 1 21.35 -18.89 10.08
N GLY A 2 20.39 -18.21 10.69
CA GLY A 2 19.74 -17.05 10.06
C GLY A 2 20.57 -15.81 10.36
N ASN A 3 21.26 -15.27 9.35
CA ASN A 3 22.00 -14.02 9.50
C ASN A 3 21.01 -12.86 9.51
N LEU A 4 21.06 -12.00 10.53
CA LEU A 4 20.18 -10.83 10.61
C LEU A 4 20.61 -9.80 9.55
N LEU A 5 19.79 -9.63 8.50
CA LEU A 5 20.11 -8.73 7.38
C LEU A 5 19.59 -7.30 7.57
N ALA A 6 18.42 -7.15 8.21
CA ALA A 6 17.78 -5.86 8.43
C ALA A 6 16.74 -5.95 9.55
N THR A 7 16.47 -4.82 10.19
CA THR A 7 15.42 -4.67 11.21
C THR A 7 14.57 -3.45 10.90
N TRP A 8 13.26 -3.57 11.08
CA TRP A 8 12.31 -2.46 11.03
C TRP A 8 11.49 -2.44 12.31
N ASP A 9 11.35 -1.27 12.91
CA ASP A 9 10.52 -1.08 14.09
C ASP A 9 9.04 -1.01 13.70
N VAL A 10 8.24 -1.92 14.27
CA VAL A 10 6.79 -1.97 14.05
C VAL A 10 6.08 -0.69 14.51
N PHE A 11 6.56 -0.04 15.55
CA PHE A 11 5.98 1.21 16.04
C PHE A 11 6.25 2.38 15.08
N VAL A 12 7.38 2.37 14.39
CA VAL A 12 7.66 3.34 13.32
C VAL A 12 6.68 3.12 12.15
N MET A 13 6.44 1.87 11.75
CA MET A 13 5.49 1.55 10.69
C MET A 13 4.06 1.97 11.05
N VAL A 14 3.61 1.62 12.26
CA VAL A 14 2.32 2.07 12.81
C VAL A 14 2.26 3.60 12.85
N GLY A 15 3.30 4.26 13.33
CA GLY A 15 3.37 5.73 13.36
C GLY A 15 3.23 6.36 11.96
N LYS A 16 3.77 5.73 10.91
CA LYS A 16 3.58 6.18 9.53
C LYS A 16 2.15 5.96 9.03
N LEU A 17 1.52 4.83 9.35
CA LEU A 17 0.09 4.63 9.07
C LEU A 17 -0.75 5.73 9.72
N MET A 18 -0.53 5.98 11.01
CA MET A 18 -1.31 6.96 11.79
C MET A 18 -1.06 8.41 11.37
N SER A 19 0.13 8.76 10.88
CA SER A 19 0.45 10.16 10.51
C SER A 19 0.16 10.48 9.05
N LYS A 20 0.54 9.59 8.13
CA LYS A 20 0.44 9.84 6.69
C LYS A 20 -0.85 9.30 6.08
N LEU A 21 -1.37 8.22 6.63
CA LEU A 21 -2.53 7.49 6.11
C LEU A 21 -3.69 7.50 7.12
N SER A 22 -3.77 8.51 7.99
CA SER A 22 -4.89 8.71 8.91
C SER A 22 -6.23 8.90 8.20
N ARG A 23 -6.18 9.46 6.99
CA ARG A 23 -7.32 9.69 6.12
C ARG A 23 -6.90 9.41 4.69
N VAL A 24 -7.59 8.50 4.01
CA VAL A 24 -7.26 8.08 2.64
C VAL A 24 -8.50 8.22 1.76
N LEU A 25 -8.35 8.92 0.64
CA LEU A 25 -9.28 8.82 -0.48
C LEU A 25 -8.82 7.67 -1.37
N PHE A 26 -9.53 6.55 -1.31
CA PHE A 26 -9.23 5.35 -2.08
C PHE A 26 -10.11 5.33 -3.32
N VAL A 27 -9.49 5.47 -4.50
CA VAL A 27 -10.16 5.55 -5.80
C VAL A 27 -9.85 4.30 -6.61
N ILE A 28 -10.88 3.66 -7.14
CA ILE A 28 -10.78 2.49 -8.01
C ILE A 28 -11.07 2.94 -9.44
N ALA A 29 -10.33 2.39 -10.38
CA ALA A 29 -10.54 2.61 -11.80
C ALA A 29 -10.59 1.29 -12.57
N ASP A 30 -11.54 1.19 -13.48
CA ASP A 30 -11.49 0.19 -14.54
C ASP A 30 -10.46 0.62 -15.59
N ARG A 31 -9.78 -0.35 -16.18
CA ARG A 31 -8.73 -0.14 -17.18
C ARG A 31 -9.16 -0.72 -18.52
N ARG A 32 -8.88 0.02 -19.60
CA ARG A 32 -8.91 -0.52 -20.96
C ARG A 32 -7.73 0.01 -21.78
N PHE A 33 -7.52 -0.60 -22.93
CA PHE A 33 -6.68 -0.03 -23.99
C PHE A 33 -7.58 0.42 -25.13
N ASN A 34 -7.32 1.59 -25.70
CA ASN A 34 -8.05 2.07 -26.89
C ASN A 34 -7.51 1.43 -28.18
N ALA A 35 -8.06 1.83 -29.32
CA ALA A 35 -7.65 1.31 -30.63
C ALA A 35 -6.19 1.66 -31.00
N ASP A 36 -5.68 2.77 -30.47
CA ASP A 36 -4.31 3.25 -30.67
C ASP A 36 -3.30 2.60 -29.70
N GLY A 37 -3.78 1.77 -28.77
CA GLY A 37 -2.96 1.10 -27.77
C GLY A 37 -2.67 1.94 -26.51
N ASP A 38 -3.32 3.11 -26.36
CA ASP A 38 -3.18 3.91 -25.15
C ASP A 38 -4.01 3.34 -24.00
N GLU A 39 -3.44 3.40 -22.81
CA GLU A 39 -4.09 2.95 -21.57
C GLU A 39 -5.05 4.03 -21.05
N GLU A 40 -6.32 3.65 -20.90
CA GLU A 40 -7.39 4.52 -20.41
C GLU A 40 -7.94 4.00 -19.08
N PHE A 41 -8.30 4.94 -18.19
CA PHE A 41 -8.80 4.66 -16.84
C PHE A 41 -10.15 5.32 -16.61
N LEU A 42 -11.14 4.53 -16.22
CA LEU A 42 -12.44 5.01 -15.78
C LEU A 42 -12.52 4.95 -14.26
N TYR A 43 -12.32 6.10 -13.60
CA TYR A 43 -12.48 6.23 -12.14
C TYR A 43 -13.96 6.20 -11.77
N ASN A 44 -14.43 5.09 -11.23
CA ASN A 44 -15.86 4.83 -11.06
C ASN A 44 -16.27 4.40 -9.65
N LYS A 45 -15.32 4.33 -8.69
CA LYS A 45 -15.64 4.13 -7.27
C LYS A 45 -14.66 4.89 -6.41
N ALA A 46 -15.14 5.50 -5.34
CA ALA A 46 -14.28 6.09 -4.32
C ALA A 46 -14.81 5.88 -2.91
N HIS A 47 -13.87 5.69 -1.99
CA HIS A 47 -14.11 5.53 -0.57
C HIS A 47 -13.21 6.48 0.21
N VAL A 48 -13.73 7.01 1.31
CA VAL A 48 -12.93 7.70 2.33
C VAL A 48 -12.73 6.73 3.49
N LEU A 49 -11.47 6.38 3.76
CA LEU A 49 -11.07 5.54 4.88
C LEU A 49 -10.45 6.43 5.94
N THR A 50 -10.97 6.41 7.16
CA THR A 50 -10.44 7.19 8.29
C THR A 50 -10.27 6.34 9.53
N ASP A 51 -9.48 6.89 10.45
CA ASP A 51 -9.28 6.34 11.79
C ASP A 51 -8.65 4.93 11.74
N PRO A 52 -7.40 4.84 11.25
CA PRO A 52 -6.69 3.58 11.20
C PRO A 52 -6.56 2.96 12.60
N ILE A 53 -6.65 1.64 12.66
CA ILE A 53 -6.59 0.85 13.90
C ILE A 53 -5.20 0.21 13.99
N PRO A 54 -4.29 0.69 14.86
CA PRO A 54 -2.93 0.16 14.99
C PRO A 54 -2.87 -1.35 15.19
N ARG A 55 -3.81 -1.89 15.98
CA ARG A 55 -3.89 -3.32 16.26
C ARG A 55 -4.20 -4.15 15.00
N ASN A 56 -5.04 -3.64 14.11
CA ASN A 56 -5.37 -4.31 12.85
C ASN A 56 -4.15 -4.34 11.93
N PHE A 57 -3.36 -3.26 11.88
CA PHE A 57 -2.10 -3.27 11.13
C PHE A 57 -1.11 -4.33 11.65
N ILE A 58 -0.91 -4.40 12.97
CA ILE A 58 0.00 -5.40 13.58
C ILE A 58 -0.49 -6.82 13.29
N ASN A 59 -1.81 -7.05 13.38
CA ASN A 59 -2.40 -8.35 13.07
C ASN A 59 -2.25 -8.70 11.59
N ALA A 60 -2.49 -7.76 10.68
CA ALA A 60 -2.29 -7.93 9.24
C ALA A 60 -0.82 -8.22 8.90
N PHE A 61 0.12 -7.57 9.57
CA PHE A 61 1.55 -7.84 9.42
C PHE A 61 1.92 -9.26 9.87
N LYS A 62 1.46 -9.68 11.06
CA LYS A 62 1.67 -11.04 11.58
C LYS A 62 1.03 -12.12 10.69
N ALA A 63 -0.11 -11.81 10.08
CA ALA A 63 -0.83 -12.70 9.17
C ALA A 63 -0.26 -12.72 7.74
N GLY A 64 0.80 -11.94 7.46
CA GLY A 64 1.40 -11.86 6.12
C GLY A 64 0.58 -11.07 5.09
N LYS A 65 -0.47 -10.35 5.51
CA LYS A 65 -1.25 -9.44 4.64
C LYS A 65 -0.46 -8.17 4.32
N VAL A 66 0.37 -7.69 5.26
CA VAL A 66 1.33 -6.61 5.00
C VAL A 66 2.70 -7.22 4.68
N GLY A 67 3.18 -6.99 3.47
CA GLY A 67 4.48 -7.46 2.98
C GLY A 67 5.54 -6.37 2.95
N ILE A 68 6.81 -6.79 3.00
CA ILE A 68 7.98 -5.94 2.80
C ILE A 68 8.46 -6.13 1.35
N ASP A 69 8.51 -5.04 0.59
CA ASP A 69 8.90 -5.02 -0.81
C ASP A 69 10.24 -4.30 -0.99
N LEU A 70 11.30 -5.06 -1.28
CA LEU A 70 12.65 -4.57 -1.54
C LEU A 70 12.80 -4.19 -3.02
N ARG A 71 12.71 -2.89 -3.32
CA ARG A 71 12.60 -2.38 -4.69
C ARG A 71 13.95 -1.90 -5.26
N MET A 72 14.95 -2.77 -5.18
CA MET A 72 16.28 -2.54 -5.75
C MET A 72 16.42 -3.29 -7.08
N HIS A 73 16.94 -2.61 -8.09
CA HIS A 73 17.30 -3.22 -9.38
C HIS A 73 18.50 -2.49 -9.98
N LEU A 74 19.19 -3.17 -10.89
CA LEU A 74 20.19 -2.54 -11.75
C LEU A 74 19.49 -1.89 -12.94
N LYS A 75 19.93 -0.69 -13.33
CA LYS A 75 19.57 -0.11 -14.62
C LYS A 75 20.35 -0.81 -15.74
N GLU A 76 19.92 -0.61 -16.98
CA GLU A 76 20.67 -1.04 -18.17
C GLU A 76 22.11 -0.51 -18.18
N SER A 77 22.34 0.69 -17.61
CA SER A 77 23.66 1.28 -17.45
C SER A 77 24.57 0.60 -16.42
N GLY A 78 24.10 -0.46 -15.74
CA GLY A 78 24.79 -1.11 -14.61
C GLY A 78 24.71 -0.36 -13.27
N SER A 79 24.12 0.84 -13.24
CA SER A 79 23.98 1.60 -11.99
C SER A 79 22.86 1.03 -11.10
N VAL A 80 23.11 1.01 -9.78
CA VAL A 80 22.12 0.55 -8.80
C VAL A 80 21.02 1.60 -8.63
N ARG A 81 19.76 1.18 -8.74
CA ARG A 81 18.60 1.99 -8.39
C ARG A 81 17.83 1.35 -7.24
N ASN A 82 17.73 2.09 -6.13
CA ASN A 82 16.89 1.73 -5.00
C ASN A 82 15.71 2.70 -4.90
N ARG A 83 14.47 2.21 -5.07
CA ARG A 83 13.24 3.01 -4.92
C ARG A 83 12.77 3.11 -3.46
N GLY A 84 13.54 2.56 -2.53
CA GLY A 84 13.21 2.44 -1.11
C GLY A 84 12.31 1.23 -0.83
N THR A 85 12.50 0.62 0.34
CA THR A 85 11.65 -0.46 0.86
C THR A 85 10.22 0.03 1.02
N ALA A 86 9.26 -0.69 0.44
CA ALA A 86 7.84 -0.40 0.60
C ALA A 86 7.18 -1.41 1.51
N PHE A 87 6.22 -0.95 2.31
CA PHE A 87 5.29 -1.79 3.05
C PHE A 87 3.98 -1.81 2.28
N ARG A 88 3.54 -2.99 1.85
CA ARG A 88 2.44 -3.15 0.91
C ARG A 88 1.37 -4.07 1.48
N ILE A 89 0.13 -3.78 1.16
CA ILE A 89 -1.03 -4.60 1.49
C ILE A 89 -1.90 -4.71 0.23
N LYS A 90 -2.66 -5.79 0.08
CA LYS A 90 -3.64 -5.89 -1.00
C LYS A 90 -4.75 -4.88 -0.78
N GLU A 91 -5.33 -4.38 -1.86
CA GLU A 91 -6.41 -3.40 -1.82
C GLU A 91 -7.60 -3.89 -0.99
N ILE A 92 -7.99 -5.15 -1.15
CA ILE A 92 -9.08 -5.78 -0.38
C ILE A 92 -8.80 -5.85 1.13
N ASP A 93 -7.53 -5.95 1.52
CA ASP A 93 -7.10 -6.05 2.91
C ASP A 93 -6.83 -4.68 3.55
N LEU A 94 -6.65 -3.62 2.75
CA LEU A 94 -6.40 -2.26 3.25
C LEU A 94 -7.57 -1.75 4.08
N TRP A 95 -8.78 -2.15 3.71
CA TRP A 95 -10.04 -1.71 4.32
C TRP A 95 -10.13 -2.17 5.77
N ASP A 96 -9.64 -3.38 6.07
CA ASP A 96 -9.58 -3.95 7.42
C ASP A 96 -8.73 -3.11 8.39
N LEU A 97 -7.89 -2.20 7.89
CA LEU A 97 -7.04 -1.37 8.72
C LEU A 97 -7.76 -0.15 9.32
N TYR A 98 -8.99 0.15 8.91
CA TYR A 98 -9.70 1.38 9.25
C TYR A 98 -11.03 1.10 9.94
N SER A 99 -11.42 1.93 10.91
CA SER A 99 -12.72 1.79 11.58
C SER A 99 -13.87 2.43 10.78
N ASN A 100 -13.55 3.43 9.95
CA ASN A 100 -14.54 4.20 9.22
C ASN A 100 -14.28 4.13 7.71
N ILE A 101 -15.26 3.63 6.97
CA ILE A 101 -15.23 3.51 5.51
C ILE A 101 -16.50 4.12 4.94
N ARG A 102 -16.35 5.20 4.17
CA ARG A 102 -17.49 5.90 3.56
C ARG A 102 -17.40 5.85 2.05
N ASN A 103 -18.38 5.22 1.40
CA ASN A 103 -18.55 5.28 -0.05
C ASN A 103 -18.98 6.69 -0.49
N LEU A 104 -18.42 7.21 -1.57
CA LEU A 104 -18.73 8.54 -2.11
C LEU A 104 -19.81 8.56 -3.20
N GLY A 105 -20.29 7.41 -3.66
CA GLY A 105 -21.43 7.29 -4.59
C GLY A 105 -21.16 7.82 -6.00
N ILE A 106 -19.88 7.86 -6.41
CA ILE A 106 -19.47 8.07 -7.81
C ILE A 106 -19.50 6.76 -8.60
#